data_AF-A0A920TNU4-F1
#
_entry.id   AF-A0A920TNU4-F1
#
_cell.length_a   1.000
_cell.length_b   1.000
_cell.length_c   1.000
_cell.angle_alpha   90.00
_cell.angle_beta   90.00
_cell.angle_gamma   90.00
#
_symmetry.space_group_name_H-M   'P 1'
#
loop_
_entity.id
_entity.type
_entity.pdbx_description
1 polymer ?
#
loop_
_entity_poly.entity_id
_entity_poly.type
_entity_poly.pdbx_seq_one_letter_code
_entity_poly.pdbx_strand_id
1 'polypeptide(L)' 'MDKLKPRQLDIMQSLAKMLQAKGPVKVTTASLANECGITEAAIYRHFPSKRKIYEGLVDFCEQSLFDLIGDINS' A
#
# COMPACT_ATOMS: atom_id res chain seq x y z
N MET A 1 -8.18 12.14 -7.11
CA MET A 1 -7.47 10.99 -6.52
C MET A 1 -8.48 10.19 -5.74
N ASP A 2 -8.64 8.90 -6.06
CA ASP A 2 -9.63 8.06 -5.38
C ASP A 2 -9.13 7.73 -3.98
N LYS A 3 -9.89 8.10 -2.95
CA LYS A 3 -9.50 7.83 -1.57
C LYS A 3 -9.46 6.31 -1.32
N LEU A 4 -8.33 5.80 -0.84
CA LEU A 4 -8.18 4.40 -0.47
C LEU A 4 -9.16 4.04 0.67
N LYS A 5 -9.82 2.88 0.54
CA LYS A 5 -10.66 2.30 1.59
C LYS A 5 -9.81 1.84 2.78
N PRO A 6 -10.37 1.69 3.98
CA PRO A 6 -9.62 1.27 5.18
C PRO A 6 -8.77 0.01 4.94
N ARG A 7 -9.35 -1.03 4.33
CA ARG A 7 -8.58 -2.26 4.03
C ARG A 7 -7.49 -2.06 2.98
N GLN A 8 -7.68 -1.14 2.03
CA GLN A 8 -6.65 -0.79 1.06
C GLN A 8 -5.49 -0.05 1.74
N LEU A 9 -5.79 0.83 2.71
CA LEU A 9 -4.78 1.49 3.55
C LEU A 9 -3.96 0.48 4.35
N ASP A 10 -4.59 -0.50 5.00
CA ASP A 10 -3.87 -1.56 5.71
C ASP A 10 -2.89 -2.31 4.79
N ILE A 11 -3.34 -2.66 3.58
CA ILE A 11 -2.52 -3.35 2.58
C ILE A 11 -1.35 -2.45 2.12
N MET A 12 -1.59 -1.15 1.91
CA MET A 12 -0.52 -0.20 1.55
C MET A 12 0.50 -0.02 2.68
N GLN A 13 0.04 0.04 3.93
CA GLN A 13 0.92 0.13 5.10
C GLN A 13 1.83 -1.11 5.21
N SER A 14 1.28 -2.30 4.99
CA SER A 14 2.07 -3.54 4.94
C SER A 14 3.06 -3.54 3.77
N LEU A 15 2.62 -3.13 2.59
CA LEU A 15 3.49 -3.04 1.41
C LEU A 15 4.67 -2.07 1.64
N ALA A 16 4.42 -0.89 2.22
CA ALA A 16 5.44 0.08 2.55
C ALA A 16 6.48 -0.49 3.53
N LYS A 17 6.03 -1.17 4.60
CA LYS A 17 6.92 -1.86 5.56
C LYS A 17 7.79 -2.92 4.89
N MET A 18 7.19 -3.73 4.01
CA MET A 18 7.92 -4.77 3.27
C MET A 18 9.01 -4.18 2.36
N LEU A 19 8.69 -3.09 1.66
CA LEU A 19 9.64 -2.40 0.78
C LEU A 19 10.80 -1.77 1.56
N GLN A 20 10.53 -1.21 2.74
CA GLN A 20 11.57 -0.70 3.63
C GLN A 20 12.52 -1.80 4.11
N ALA A 21 11.99 -2.97 4.52
CA ALA A 21 12.78 -4.03 5.13
C ALA A 21 13.58 -4.88 4.14
N LYS A 22 13.01 -5.19 2.96
CA LYS A 22 13.62 -6.11 1.98
C LYS A 22 14.33 -5.41 0.82
N GLY A 23 14.25 -4.07 0.77
CA GLY A 23 14.68 -3.30 -0.39
C GLY A 23 13.87 -3.66 -1.65
N PRO A 24 14.31 -3.24 -2.85
CA PRO A 24 13.62 -3.52 -4.11
C PRO A 24 13.65 -5.00 -4.54
N VAL A 25 14.17 -5.91 -3.71
CA VAL A 25 14.16 -7.37 -3.97
C VAL A 25 12.72 -7.88 -3.90
N LYS A 26 12.06 -7.76 -5.06
CA LYS A 26 10.78 -8.34 -5.50
C LYS A 26 9.80 -8.70 -4.38
N VAL A 27 9.15 -7.69 -3.80
CA VAL A 27 7.85 -7.92 -3.14
C VAL A 27 6.88 -8.48 -4.20
N THR A 28 6.45 -9.72 -3.99
CA THR A 28 5.44 -10.38 -4.83
C THR A 28 4.06 -10.19 -4.22
N THR A 29 3.02 -10.23 -5.04
CA THR A 29 1.62 -10.21 -4.58
C THR A 29 1.32 -11.35 -3.62
N ALA A 30 1.89 -12.55 -3.85
CA ALA A 30 1.82 -13.66 -2.89
C ALA A 30 2.48 -13.32 -1.55
N SER A 31 3.67 -12.71 -1.54
CA SER A 31 4.34 -12.31 -0.29
C SER A 31 3.58 -11.22 0.45
N LEU A 32 2.97 -10.27 -0.27
CA LEU A 32 2.12 -9.23 0.31
C LEU A 32 0.84 -9.82 0.91
N ALA A 33 0.21 -10.76 0.21
CA ALA A 33 -0.97 -11.46 0.70
C ALA A 33 -0.69 -12.21 2.00
N ASN A 34 0.45 -12.91 2.05
CA ASN A 34 0.93 -13.60 3.25
C ASN A 34 1.14 -12.62 4.42
N GLU A 35 1.82 -11.50 4.18
CA GLU A 35 2.03 -10.45 5.20
C GLU A 35 0.69 -9.88 5.72
N CYS A 36 -0.31 -9.74 4.85
CA CYS A 36 -1.62 -9.23 5.21
C CYS A 36 -2.57 -10.29 5.81
N GLY A 37 -2.14 -11.55 5.90
CA GLY A 37 -2.96 -12.67 6.39
C GLY A 37 -4.18 -12.98 5.51
N ILE A 38 -4.09 -12.73 4.19
CA ILE A 38 -5.20 -12.96 3.24
C ILE A 38 -4.74 -13.72 2.00
N THR A 39 -5.69 -14.20 1.20
CA THR A 39 -5.37 -14.85 -0.07
C THR A 39 -4.93 -13.83 -1.12
N GLU A 40 -4.11 -14.26 -2.08
CA GLU A 40 -3.70 -13.42 -3.21
C GLU A 40 -4.91 -12.95 -4.04
N ALA A 41 -5.93 -13.81 -4.21
CA ALA A 41 -7.19 -13.42 -4.83
C ALA A 41 -7.92 -12.29 -4.06
N ALA A 42 -7.79 -12.23 -2.73
CA ALA A 42 -8.36 -11.14 -1.93
C ALA A 42 -7.64 -9.81 -2.17
N ILE A 43 -6.32 -9.82 -2.40
CA ILE A 43 -5.57 -8.62 -2.83
C ILE A 43 -6.17 -8.09 -4.13
N TYR A 44 -6.45 -8.96 -5.11
CA TYR A 44 -7.03 -8.54 -6.39
C TYR A 44 -8.47 -7.99 -6.28
N ARG A 45 -9.25 -8.43 -5.28
CA ARG A 45 -10.56 -7.81 -4.98
C ARG A 45 -10.44 -6.36 -4.51
N HIS A 46 -9.34 -6.02 -3.83
CA HIS A 46 -9.06 -4.65 -3.38
C HIS A 46 -8.30 -3.83 -4.43
N PHE A 47 -7.46 -4.47 -5.22
CA PHE A 47 -6.65 -3.85 -6.27
C PHE A 47 -6.72 -4.70 -7.54
N PRO A 48 -7.57 -4.34 -8.52
CA PRO A 48 -7.87 -5.17 -9.68
C PRO A 48 -6.66 -5.53 -10.57
N SER A 49 -5.52 -4.86 -10.40
CA SER A 49 -4.30 -5.15 -11.13
C SER A 49 -3.07 -4.78 -10.31
N LYS A 50 -1.92 -5.37 -10.67
CA LYS A 50 -0.64 -4.99 -10.08
C LYS A 50 -0.36 -3.49 -10.23
N ARG A 51 -0.70 -2.89 -11.39
CA ARG A 51 -0.61 -1.44 -11.59
C ARG A 51 -1.43 -0.67 -10.55
N LYS A 52 -2.67 -1.07 -10.28
CA LYS A 52 -3.54 -0.43 -9.28
C LYS A 52 -2.98 -0.54 -7.85
N ILE A 53 -2.23 -1.60 -7.52
CA ILE A 53 -1.53 -1.71 -6.24
C ILE A 53 -0.47 -0.60 -6.12
N TYR A 54 0.34 -0.38 -7.16
CA TYR A 54 1.37 0.66 -7.13
C TYR A 54 0.82 2.08 -7.23
N GLU A 55 -0.27 2.29 -7.99
CA GLU A 55 -0.99 3.58 -7.98
C GLU A 55 -1.49 3.89 -6.56
N GLY A 56 -2.11 2.91 -5.89
CA GLY A 56 -2.52 3.07 -4.50
C GLY A 56 -1.35 3.33 -3.55
N LEU A 57 -0.17 2.76 -3.80
CA LEU A 57 1.02 3.02 -2.99
C LEU A 57 1.50 4.47 -3.16
N VAL A 58 1.46 5.00 -4.38
CA VAL A 58 1.80 6.41 -4.65
C VAL A 58 0.80 7.33 -3.94
N ASP A 59 -0.51 7.09 -4.12
CA ASP A 59 -1.56 7.87 -3.46
C ASP A 59 -1.40 7.85 -1.92
N PHE A 60 -1.07 6.69 -1.35
CA PHE A 60 -0.81 6.53 0.08
C PHE A 60 0.40 7.34 0.56
N CYS A 61 1.51 7.32 -0.18
CA CYS A 61 2.70 8.08 0.15
C CYS A 61 2.47 9.58 0.03
N GLU A 62 1.77 10.04 -1.01
CA GLU A 62 1.42 11.45 -1.20
C GLU A 62 0.55 11.98 -0.07
N GLN A 63 -0.51 11.24 0.31
CA GLN A 63 -1.34 11.61 1.45
C GLN A 63 -0.53 11.69 2.74
N SER A 64 0.32 10.69 3.01
CA SER A 64 1.16 10.68 4.21
C SER A 64 2.12 11.88 4.27
N LEU A 65 2.66 12.30 3.13
CA LEU A 65 3.51 13.49 3.04
C LEU A 65 2.73 14.79 3.27
N PHE A 66 1.53 14.92 2.68
CA PHE A 66 0.69 16.09 2.88
C PHE A 66 0.22 16.23 4.32
N ASP A 67 -0.17 15.12 4.96
CA ASP A 67 -0.56 15.10 6.37
C ASP A 67 0.61 15.56 7.26
N LEU A 68 1.81 15.00 7.04
CA LEU A 68 3.01 15.39 7.79
C LEU A 68 3.38 16.86 7.61
N ILE A 69 3.27 17.39 6.39
CA ILE A 69 3.54 18.82 6.12
C ILE A 69 2.48 19.71 6.79
N GLY A 70 1.23 19.27 6.82
CA GLY A 70 0.14 19.96 7.55
C GLY A 70 0.43 20.07 9.05
N ASP A 71 0.89 18.97 9.65
CA ASP A 71 1.25 18.91 11.07
C ASP A 71 2.43 19.82 11.43
N ILE A 72 3.37 20.07 10.51
CA ILE A 72 4.50 20.98 10.74
C ILE A 72 4.08 22.46 10.68
N ASN A 73 3.07 22.78 9.86
CA ASN A 73 2.60 24.15 9.62
C ASN A 73 1.47 24.60 10.57
N SER A 74 1.04 23.74 11.49
CA SER A 74 -0.01 24.02 12.48
C SER A 74 0.58 24.28 13.87
#